data_AF-A0A4W5MYH9-F1
#
_entry.id   AF-A0A4W5MYH9-F1
#
_cell.length_a   1.000
_cell.length_b   1.000
_cell.length_c   1.000
_cell.angle_alpha   90.00
_cell.angle_beta   90.00
_cell.angle_gamma   90.00
#
_symmetry.space_group_name_H-M   'P 1'
#
loop_
_entity.id
_entity.type
_entity.pdbx_description
1 polymer ?
#
loop_
_entity_poly.entity_id
_entity_poly.type
_entity_poly.pdbx_seq_one_letter_code
_entity_poly.pdbx_strand_id
1 'polypeptide(L)'
;MERQNSHQATYSSLHPFVHTLKLTRAQLIRGMVLGSILVPIRVFLAVLCFLMMWPIARLRLAGLSEAERSRPVRTGWRRWLLHPIIQFLSRAVFFFLGFFWVRVKGCRVGHKEAPVLAVAPHSSFLDMLVLTETHLPTVVSRSENQSIPVIGALLEFNQSVLVNRKNPESRKQAVVQIKERLTSNGYWPQMLMFPEGTTTNGTTLIKFKPGAFLAGVPVQPVLLHYPNKLDTVRWTHRGTTWVEALWHTCSQLYTNVTVEYLPVYTPSQAEKDDPNLYADNVQKLMAKTLGIPATDHVMEGRVPTRKLGGLSLPVEPPARETLSLLHKDGLRESEVEAALSKMIDRCQSEQGWRAGVDELAPLLGLTDRQTAAKICGLYSKDDMVDLRQIYLSVTSVSGLLGFKSLLHTAFTLYDRECNGSLTAVDVSDLMGALVGSPQYHTEELYTELSRRGAPTEQDLFRVLTTHPTYQNLISEYFTPEGVESTPPSSPLTKGKAGNNRTDLPYKTADNGSPLPSKKND
;
A
#
# COMPACT_ATOMS: atom_id res chain seq x y z
N MET A 1 -17.19 28.52 -2.00
CA MET A 1 -15.96 27.92 -2.58
C MET A 1 -14.97 27.41 -1.53
N GLU A 2 -14.94 27.89 -0.28
CA GLU A 2 -13.99 27.40 0.75
C GLU A 2 -14.40 26.09 1.47
N ARG A 3 -15.70 25.73 1.52
CA ARG A 3 -16.18 24.49 2.18
C ARG A 3 -16.06 23.21 1.35
N GLN A 4 -15.95 23.29 0.02
CA GLN A 4 -15.69 22.11 -0.83
C GLN A 4 -14.22 21.65 -0.74
N ASN A 5 -13.29 22.58 -0.48
CA ASN A 5 -11.86 22.27 -0.34
C ASN A 5 -11.50 21.56 0.99
N SER A 6 -12.33 21.69 2.04
CA SER A 6 -12.05 21.06 3.34
C SER A 6 -12.44 19.59 3.42
N HIS A 7 -13.44 19.14 2.64
CA HIS A 7 -13.93 17.75 2.66
C HIS A 7 -13.28 16.87 1.60
N GLN A 8 -12.90 17.43 0.45
CA GLN A 8 -12.02 16.76 -0.51
C GLN A 8 -10.64 16.47 0.12
N ALA A 9 -10.22 17.29 1.10
CA ALA A 9 -9.01 17.08 1.88
C ALA A 9 -9.11 15.88 2.84
N THR A 10 -10.30 15.51 3.33
CA THR A 10 -10.43 14.40 4.30
C THR A 10 -10.30 13.04 3.62
N TYR A 11 -10.94 12.83 2.47
CA TYR A 11 -10.75 11.59 1.67
C TYR A 11 -9.41 11.58 0.92
N SER A 12 -8.92 12.73 0.44
CA SER A 12 -7.57 12.82 -0.15
C SER A 12 -6.46 12.55 0.87
N SER A 13 -6.68 12.76 2.18
CA SER A 13 -5.65 12.57 3.21
C SER A 13 -5.33 11.10 3.52
N LEU A 14 -6.21 10.17 3.12
CA LEU A 14 -6.06 8.74 3.37
C LEU A 14 -5.51 7.95 2.18
N HIS A 15 -5.41 8.54 0.99
CA HIS A 15 -4.92 7.83 -0.20
C HIS A 15 -3.39 7.62 -0.10
N PRO A 16 -2.88 6.42 0.24
CA PRO A 16 -1.48 6.26 0.63
C PRO A 16 -0.52 6.20 -0.57
N PHE A 17 -1.05 6.08 -1.78
CA PHE A 17 -0.26 5.85 -3.00
C PHE A 17 -0.10 7.10 -3.88
N VAL A 18 -0.44 8.28 -3.38
CA VAL A 18 -0.30 9.56 -4.10
C VAL A 18 0.51 10.52 -3.25
N HIS A 19 1.55 11.08 -3.86
CA HIS A 19 2.36 12.14 -3.29
C HIS A 19 2.71 13.15 -4.37
N THR A 20 2.26 14.39 -4.21
CA THR A 20 2.66 15.50 -5.07
C THR A 20 3.37 16.54 -4.24
N LEU A 21 4.64 16.76 -4.54
CA LEU A 21 5.42 17.80 -3.88
C LEU A 21 4.93 19.19 -4.31
N LYS A 22 4.23 19.87 -3.41
CA LYS A 22 3.78 21.25 -3.62
C LYS A 22 4.88 22.23 -3.18
N LEU A 23 5.53 22.86 -4.15
CA LEU A 23 6.56 23.89 -3.92
C LEU A 23 6.02 25.28 -4.22
N THR A 24 6.36 26.24 -3.36
CA THR A 24 6.18 27.67 -3.69
C THR A 24 7.13 28.08 -4.82
N ARG A 25 6.82 29.16 -5.54
CA ARG A 25 7.69 29.69 -6.62
C ARG A 25 9.12 29.96 -6.10
N ALA A 26 9.25 30.50 -4.89
CA ALA A 26 10.56 30.74 -4.28
C ALA A 26 11.34 29.45 -4.01
N GLN A 27 10.67 28.40 -3.51
CA GLN A 27 11.29 27.09 -3.30
C GLN A 27 11.67 26.41 -4.62
N LEU A 28 10.86 26.57 -5.66
CA LEU A 28 11.17 26.06 -6.99
C LEU A 28 12.42 26.74 -7.56
N ILE A 29 12.49 28.08 -7.53
CA ILE A 29 13.65 28.85 -8.00
C ILE A 29 14.90 28.45 -7.20
N ARG A 30 14.80 28.41 -5.86
CA ARG A 30 15.90 27.96 -5.00
C ARG A 30 16.34 26.53 -5.33
N GLY A 31 15.38 25.63 -5.53
CA GLY A 31 15.64 24.24 -5.90
C GLY A 31 16.31 24.11 -7.26
N MET A 32 15.96 24.94 -8.24
CA MET A 32 16.63 24.96 -9.56
C MET A 32 18.06 25.48 -9.46
N VAL A 33 18.28 26.60 -8.74
CA VAL A 33 19.61 27.20 -8.58
C VAL A 33 20.55 26.30 -7.78
N LEU A 34 20.10 25.74 -6.66
CA LEU A 34 20.90 24.80 -5.88
C LEU A 34 21.03 23.46 -6.61
N GLY A 35 19.96 23.00 -7.25
CA GLY A 35 19.92 21.72 -7.95
C GLY A 35 20.90 21.64 -9.10
N SER A 36 21.04 22.71 -9.90
CA SER A 36 21.98 22.75 -11.03
C SER A 36 23.45 22.60 -10.61
N ILE A 37 23.78 22.95 -9.35
CA ILE A 37 25.13 22.83 -8.80
C ILE A 37 25.28 21.53 -8.00
N LEU A 38 24.36 21.28 -7.06
CA LEU A 38 24.47 20.16 -6.11
C LEU A 38 24.18 18.81 -6.77
N VAL A 39 23.14 18.71 -7.61
CA VAL A 39 22.71 17.41 -8.15
C VAL A 39 23.82 16.76 -8.99
N PRO A 40 24.48 17.44 -9.95
CA PRO A 40 25.56 16.82 -10.74
C PRO A 40 26.72 16.33 -9.86
N ILE A 41 27.15 17.14 -8.89
CA ILE A 41 28.26 16.79 -7.99
C ILE A 41 27.88 15.58 -7.13
N ARG A 42 26.70 15.60 -6.50
CA ARG A 42 26.24 14.54 -5.60
C ARG A 42 26.02 13.22 -6.34
N VAL A 43 25.37 13.27 -7.50
CA VAL A 43 25.14 12.08 -8.33
C VAL A 43 26.47 11.53 -8.84
N PHE A 44 27.40 12.39 -9.27
CA PHE A 44 28.74 11.94 -9.69
C PHE A 44 29.49 11.21 -8.58
N LEU A 45 29.52 11.77 -7.36
CA LEU A 45 30.17 11.16 -6.21
C LEU A 45 29.49 9.84 -5.80
N ALA A 46 28.15 9.79 -5.82
CA ALA A 46 27.41 8.57 -5.56
C ALA A 46 27.70 7.48 -6.61
N VAL A 47 27.73 7.84 -7.89
CA VAL A 47 28.08 6.93 -9.00
C VAL A 47 29.51 6.40 -8.83
N LEU A 48 30.47 7.26 -8.47
CA LEU A 48 31.84 6.82 -8.19
C LEU A 48 31.88 5.78 -7.07
N CYS A 49 31.13 5.98 -5.97
CA CYS A 49 30.99 4.98 -4.92
C CYS A 49 30.37 3.67 -5.44
N PHE A 50 29.33 3.72 -6.26
CA PHE A 50 28.73 2.54 -6.86
C PHE A 50 29.70 1.77 -7.78
N LEU A 51 30.49 2.48 -8.58
CA LEU A 51 31.52 1.88 -9.43
C LEU A 51 32.62 1.20 -8.59
N MET A 52 33.02 1.79 -7.47
CA MET A 52 33.96 1.16 -6.53
C MET A 52 33.34 -0.06 -5.82
N MET A 53 32.06 -0.01 -5.46
CA MET A 53 31.36 -1.13 -4.81
C MET A 53 31.22 -2.34 -5.72
N TRP A 54 31.04 -2.15 -7.02
CA TRP A 54 30.78 -3.24 -7.98
C TRP A 54 31.82 -4.38 -7.98
N PRO A 55 33.14 -4.14 -8.16
CA PRO A 55 34.14 -5.21 -8.14
C PRO A 55 34.27 -5.85 -6.75
N ILE A 56 34.13 -5.06 -5.68
CA ILE A 56 34.19 -5.53 -4.29
C ILE A 56 33.02 -6.47 -4.00
N ALA A 57 31.83 -6.11 -4.48
CA ALA A 57 30.62 -6.91 -4.35
C ALA A 57 30.75 -8.24 -5.10
N ARG A 58 31.30 -8.23 -6.32
CA ARG A 58 31.56 -9.46 -7.09
C ARG A 58 32.62 -10.35 -6.44
N LEU A 59 33.67 -9.76 -5.87
CA LEU A 59 34.74 -10.50 -5.20
C LEU A 59 34.25 -11.32 -4.01
N ARG A 60 33.15 -10.90 -3.38
CA ARG A 60 32.54 -11.58 -2.23
C ARG A 60 32.17 -13.03 -2.50
N LEU A 61 31.64 -13.34 -3.67
CA LEU A 61 31.24 -14.69 -4.07
C LEU A 61 32.14 -15.30 -5.16
N ALA A 62 33.16 -14.55 -5.60
CA ALA A 62 34.11 -15.02 -6.60
C ALA A 62 34.86 -16.27 -6.11
N GLY A 63 34.93 -17.28 -6.98
CA GLY A 63 35.59 -18.56 -6.73
C GLY A 63 34.85 -19.49 -5.76
N LEU A 64 33.65 -19.14 -5.29
CA LEU A 64 32.81 -20.05 -4.49
C LEU A 64 31.98 -20.96 -5.40
N SER A 65 31.94 -22.25 -5.06
CA SER A 65 31.02 -23.23 -5.63
C SER A 65 29.57 -22.90 -5.31
N GLU A 66 28.62 -23.49 -6.04
CA GLU A 66 27.18 -23.28 -5.80
C GLU A 66 26.77 -23.71 -4.38
N ALA A 67 27.33 -24.81 -3.87
CA ALA A 67 27.10 -25.30 -2.52
C ALA A 67 27.65 -24.37 -1.42
N GLU A 68 28.70 -23.60 -1.71
CA GLU A 68 29.22 -22.59 -0.77
C GLU A 68 28.40 -21.31 -0.83
N ARG A 69 27.89 -20.93 -2.01
CA ARG A 69 27.01 -19.76 -2.19
C ARG A 69 25.66 -19.93 -1.51
N SER A 70 25.18 -21.17 -1.39
CA SER A 70 23.95 -21.50 -0.67
C SER A 70 24.11 -21.44 0.86
N ARG A 71 25.32 -21.21 1.38
CA ARG A 71 25.61 -21.02 2.81
C ARG A 71 25.98 -19.56 3.10
N PRO A 72 25.71 -19.04 4.30
CA PRO A 72 26.02 -17.66 4.63
C PRO A 72 27.55 -17.45 4.75
N VAL A 73 28.09 -16.48 4.02
CA VAL A 73 29.53 -16.14 4.03
C VAL A 73 29.86 -15.32 5.28
N ARG A 74 29.93 -15.95 6.45
CA ARG A 74 30.04 -15.22 7.74
C ARG A 74 31.46 -15.06 8.26
N THR A 75 32.38 -15.92 7.84
CA THR A 75 33.73 -16.00 8.37
C THR A 75 34.77 -15.73 7.29
N GLY A 76 36.01 -15.48 7.72
CA GLY A 76 37.17 -15.29 6.84
C GLY A 76 37.32 -13.89 6.25
N TRP A 77 38.35 -13.74 5.42
CA TRP A 77 38.77 -12.46 4.85
C TRP A 77 37.67 -11.79 4.02
N ARG A 78 36.85 -12.57 3.30
CA ARG A 78 35.72 -12.06 2.52
C ARG A 78 34.76 -11.25 3.38
N ARG A 79 34.54 -11.63 4.66
CA ARG A 79 33.64 -10.92 5.58
C ARG A 79 34.39 -9.77 6.24
N TRP A 80 35.52 -10.08 6.87
CA TRP A 80 36.26 -9.11 7.67
C TRP A 80 36.78 -7.93 6.85
N LEU A 81 37.19 -8.14 5.59
CA LEU A 81 37.69 -7.09 4.72
C LEU A 81 36.59 -6.41 3.89
N LEU A 82 35.78 -7.18 3.15
CA LEU A 82 34.87 -6.59 2.15
C LEU A 82 33.63 -5.96 2.79
N HIS A 83 33.15 -6.49 3.91
CA HIS A 83 31.92 -5.99 4.54
C HIS A 83 32.04 -4.58 5.12
N PRO A 84 33.10 -4.24 5.89
CA PRO A 84 33.30 -2.86 6.32
C PRO A 84 33.45 -1.89 5.13
N ILE A 85 34.10 -2.31 4.04
CA ILE A 85 34.27 -1.47 2.85
C ILE A 85 32.93 -1.17 2.18
N ILE A 86 32.10 -2.19 1.92
CA ILE A 86 30.75 -1.97 1.36
C ILE A 86 29.89 -1.15 2.30
N GLN A 87 29.97 -1.37 3.62
CA GLN A 87 29.21 -0.60 4.60
C GLN A 87 29.63 0.88 4.58
N PHE A 88 30.93 1.16 4.56
CA PHE A 88 31.47 2.51 4.45
C PHE A 88 31.06 3.20 3.14
N LEU A 89 31.24 2.53 2.01
CA LEU A 89 30.86 3.07 0.70
C LEU A 89 29.34 3.29 0.58
N SER A 90 28.52 2.40 1.15
CA SER A 90 27.07 2.58 1.21
C SER A 90 26.72 3.82 2.03
N ARG A 91 27.35 4.02 3.19
CA ARG A 91 27.16 5.23 4.00
C ARG A 91 27.63 6.49 3.28
N ALA A 92 28.72 6.41 2.52
CA ALA A 92 29.27 7.49 1.71
C ALA A 92 28.32 7.89 0.57
N VAL A 93 27.67 6.94 -0.11
CA VAL A 93 26.63 7.24 -1.11
C VAL A 93 25.55 8.13 -0.51
N PHE A 94 24.97 7.73 0.62
CA PHE A 94 23.91 8.53 1.24
C PHE A 94 24.41 9.85 1.83
N PHE A 95 25.65 9.88 2.32
CA PHE A 95 26.30 11.13 2.72
C PHE A 95 26.34 12.11 1.53
N PHE A 96 26.83 11.66 0.36
CA PHE A 96 26.87 12.50 -0.83
C PHE A 96 25.49 12.88 -1.35
N LEU A 97 24.47 12.03 -1.21
CA LEU A 97 23.09 12.38 -1.55
C LEU A 97 22.46 13.43 -0.59
N GLY A 98 23.14 13.80 0.50
CA GLY A 98 22.71 14.84 1.43
C GLY A 98 22.23 14.33 2.79
N PHE A 99 22.25 13.02 3.03
CA PHE A 99 21.93 12.42 4.33
C PHE A 99 23.17 12.44 5.24
N PHE A 100 23.56 13.64 5.67
CA PHE A 100 24.73 13.83 6.53
C PHE A 100 24.52 13.25 7.93
N TRP A 101 23.30 13.38 8.46
CA TRP A 101 22.96 12.91 9.79
C TRP A 101 21.84 11.88 9.73
N VAL A 102 22.15 10.68 10.23
CA VAL A 102 21.19 9.62 10.49
C VAL A 102 21.02 9.55 11.99
N ARG A 103 19.86 9.95 12.51
CA ARG A 103 19.58 9.84 13.94
C ARG A 103 19.11 8.43 14.22
N VAL A 104 19.69 7.80 15.24
CA VAL A 104 19.25 6.48 15.68
C VAL A 104 18.55 6.62 17.03
N LYS A 105 17.34 6.07 17.15
CA LYS A 105 16.59 5.94 18.39
C LYS A 105 16.39 4.46 18.72
N GLY A 106 16.42 4.13 20.00
CA GLY A 106 16.36 2.73 20.46
C GLY A 106 17.63 1.94 20.12
N CYS A 107 17.58 0.64 20.40
CA CYS A 107 18.70 -0.27 20.19
C CYS A 107 18.29 -1.40 19.26
N ARG A 108 19.11 -1.65 18.24
CA ARG A 108 18.98 -2.85 17.42
C ARG A 108 19.35 -4.08 18.24
N VAL A 109 18.53 -5.12 18.18
CA VAL A 109 18.84 -6.41 18.80
C VAL A 109 19.61 -7.34 17.88
N GLY A 110 20.23 -8.36 18.47
CA GLY A 110 20.93 -9.41 17.72
C GLY A 110 19.98 -10.26 16.89
N HIS A 111 20.50 -10.82 15.78
CA HIS A 111 19.74 -11.67 14.85
C HIS A 111 19.22 -12.99 15.45
N LYS A 112 19.71 -13.40 16.64
CA LYS A 112 19.15 -14.53 17.40
C LYS A 112 17.88 -14.15 18.16
N GLU A 113 17.80 -12.90 18.61
CA GLU A 113 16.67 -12.39 19.38
C GLU A 113 15.51 -11.99 18.46
N ALA A 114 15.82 -11.30 17.36
CA ALA A 114 14.87 -11.01 16.28
C ALA A 114 15.52 -11.28 14.91
N PRO A 115 15.24 -12.42 14.27
CA PRO A 115 15.79 -12.74 12.95
C PRO A 115 15.35 -11.77 11.84
N VAL A 116 14.26 -11.02 12.06
CA VAL A 116 13.65 -10.10 11.08
C VAL A 116 13.68 -8.66 11.59
N LEU A 117 14.06 -7.72 10.70
CA LEU A 117 13.81 -6.29 10.84
C LEU A 117 12.63 -5.91 9.93
N ALA A 118 11.50 -5.54 10.53
CA ALA A 118 10.31 -5.09 9.79
C ALA A 118 10.31 -3.56 9.72
N VAL A 119 10.57 -2.99 8.54
CA VAL A 119 10.80 -1.55 8.37
C VAL A 119 9.58 -0.86 7.75
N ALA A 120 9.10 0.23 8.37
CA ALA A 120 8.02 1.07 7.81
C ALA A 120 8.10 2.51 8.34
N PRO A 121 7.48 3.52 7.69
CA PRO A 121 6.90 3.44 6.37
C PRO A 121 7.96 3.24 5.27
N HIS A 122 7.64 2.45 4.25
CA HIS A 122 8.40 2.37 3.01
C HIS A 122 8.01 3.56 2.15
N SER A 123 8.78 4.63 2.20
CA SER A 123 8.51 5.90 1.55
C SER A 123 9.20 6.03 0.18
N SER A 124 10.34 5.39 -0.02
CA SER A 124 11.19 5.63 -1.18
C SER A 124 12.25 4.55 -1.41
N PHE A 125 12.88 4.56 -2.57
CA PHE A 125 14.11 3.80 -2.81
C PHE A 125 15.27 4.26 -1.89
N LEU A 126 15.21 5.51 -1.40
CA LEU A 126 16.19 6.07 -0.47
C LEU A 126 16.13 5.45 0.94
N ASP A 127 15.03 4.75 1.27
CA ASP A 127 14.90 4.03 2.54
C ASP A 127 15.98 2.97 2.73
N MET A 128 16.61 2.52 1.65
CA MET A 128 17.74 1.58 1.68
C MET A 128 18.94 2.12 2.48
N LEU A 129 18.96 3.41 2.84
CA LEU A 129 19.87 3.96 3.85
C LEU A 129 19.80 3.17 5.16
N VAL A 130 18.64 2.63 5.54
CA VAL A 130 18.51 1.80 6.73
C VAL A 130 19.49 0.62 6.75
N LEU A 131 19.96 0.14 5.58
CA LEU A 131 20.98 -0.91 5.48
C LEU A 131 22.32 -0.50 6.09
N THR A 132 22.68 0.79 6.10
CA THR A 132 23.92 1.28 6.70
C THR A 132 23.89 1.17 8.22
N GLU A 133 22.74 1.49 8.81
CA GLU A 133 22.49 1.44 10.26
C GLU A 133 22.22 0.01 10.76
N THR A 134 21.76 -0.87 9.87
CA THR A 134 21.46 -2.28 10.19
C THR A 134 22.57 -3.24 9.79
N HIS A 135 23.77 -2.73 9.46
CA HIS A 135 24.95 -3.52 9.11
C HIS A 135 24.70 -4.53 7.96
N LEU A 136 24.05 -4.06 6.89
CA LEU A 136 23.83 -4.81 5.65
C LEU A 136 23.17 -6.19 5.87
N PRO A 137 21.95 -6.23 6.44
CA PRO A 137 21.20 -7.47 6.59
C PRO A 137 20.87 -8.07 5.20
N THR A 138 20.48 -9.35 5.20
CA THR A 138 19.92 -9.95 3.98
C THR A 138 18.59 -9.26 3.65
N VAL A 139 18.25 -9.15 2.36
CA VAL A 139 16.98 -8.53 1.94
C VAL A 139 16.21 -9.46 1.01
N VAL A 140 14.91 -9.19 0.87
CA VAL A 140 14.08 -9.80 -0.17
C VAL A 140 13.93 -8.81 -1.32
N SER A 141 14.32 -9.20 -2.53
CA SER A 141 14.31 -8.33 -3.71
C SER A 141 13.58 -8.97 -4.90
N ARG A 142 13.07 -8.13 -5.80
CA ARG A 142 12.58 -8.57 -7.11
C ARG A 142 13.73 -9.17 -7.92
N SER A 143 13.48 -10.26 -8.63
CA SER A 143 14.47 -10.92 -9.49
C SER A 143 14.98 -10.00 -10.60
N GLU A 144 14.13 -9.09 -11.09
CA GLU A 144 14.47 -8.12 -12.12
C GLU A 144 15.58 -7.16 -11.68
N ASN A 145 15.74 -6.91 -10.38
CA ASN A 145 16.81 -6.04 -9.87
C ASN A 145 18.21 -6.67 -10.05
N GLN A 146 18.29 -7.99 -10.29
CA GLN A 146 19.56 -8.68 -10.51
C GLN A 146 20.22 -8.30 -11.84
N SER A 147 19.45 -7.89 -12.86
CA SER A 147 19.99 -7.48 -14.15
C SER A 147 20.65 -6.08 -14.12
N ILE A 148 20.41 -5.30 -13.06
CA ILE A 148 21.03 -3.99 -12.87
C ILE A 148 22.49 -4.21 -12.40
N PRO A 149 23.54 -3.76 -13.12
CA PRO A 149 24.91 -4.23 -12.90
C PRO A 149 25.44 -4.11 -11.46
N VAL A 150 25.36 -2.92 -10.86
CA VAL A 150 25.86 -2.67 -9.50
C VAL A 150 24.89 -3.21 -8.44
N ILE A 151 23.58 -3.00 -8.64
CA ILE A 151 22.55 -3.45 -7.70
C ILE A 151 22.50 -4.98 -7.61
N GLY A 152 22.57 -5.68 -8.75
CA GLY A 152 22.64 -7.14 -8.80
C GLY A 152 23.86 -7.69 -8.06
N ALA A 153 25.04 -7.06 -8.23
CA ALA A 153 26.24 -7.43 -7.49
C ALA A 153 26.07 -7.21 -5.96
N LEU A 154 25.42 -6.12 -5.55
CA LEU A 154 25.12 -5.86 -4.13
C LEU A 154 24.08 -6.83 -3.56
N LEU A 155 23.08 -7.23 -4.35
CA LEU A 155 22.10 -8.24 -3.97
C LEU A 155 22.78 -9.61 -3.76
N GLU A 156 23.69 -9.99 -4.66
CA GLU A 156 24.56 -11.17 -4.53
C GLU A 156 25.46 -11.05 -3.28
N PHE A 157 26.09 -9.90 -3.05
CA PHE A 157 26.93 -9.63 -1.88
C PHE A 157 26.18 -9.87 -0.56
N ASN A 158 24.93 -9.40 -0.48
CA ASN A 158 24.04 -9.58 0.67
C ASN A 158 23.42 -10.99 0.73
N GLN A 159 23.69 -11.85 -0.26
CA GLN A 159 23.05 -13.16 -0.44
C GLN A 159 21.52 -13.04 -0.37
N SER A 160 20.96 -12.05 -1.06
CA SER A 160 19.54 -11.68 -0.98
C SER A 160 18.62 -12.81 -1.48
N VAL A 161 17.40 -12.89 -0.94
CA VAL A 161 16.36 -13.78 -1.48
C VAL A 161 15.69 -13.07 -2.66
N LEU A 162 15.78 -13.67 -3.84
CA LEU A 162 15.20 -13.12 -5.08
C LEU A 162 13.82 -13.73 -5.34
N VAL A 163 12.87 -12.89 -5.75
CA VAL A 163 11.49 -13.30 -6.02
C VAL A 163 11.02 -12.78 -7.37
N ASN A 164 10.67 -13.69 -8.27
CA ASN A 164 9.91 -13.35 -9.47
C ASN A 164 8.42 -13.34 -9.12
N ARG A 165 7.85 -12.13 -8.98
CA ARG A 165 6.45 -11.96 -8.59
C ARG A 165 5.47 -12.52 -9.62
N LYS A 166 5.87 -12.67 -10.89
CA LYS A 166 5.02 -13.23 -11.95
C LYS A 166 5.02 -14.76 -11.96
N ASN A 167 6.06 -15.41 -11.42
CA ASN A 167 6.18 -16.86 -11.39
C ASN A 167 5.73 -17.41 -10.02
N PRO A 168 4.59 -18.15 -9.94
CA PRO A 168 4.11 -18.73 -8.69
C PRO A 168 5.11 -19.65 -7.99
N GLU A 169 5.88 -20.42 -8.75
CA GLU A 169 6.87 -21.35 -8.22
C GLU A 169 8.04 -20.59 -7.58
N SER A 170 8.51 -19.53 -8.22
CA SER A 170 9.53 -18.64 -7.64
C SER A 170 9.06 -18.03 -6.31
N ARG A 171 7.77 -17.66 -6.19
CA ARG A 171 7.21 -17.16 -4.93
C ARG A 171 7.22 -18.24 -3.84
N LYS A 172 6.85 -19.48 -4.17
CA LYS A 172 6.89 -20.62 -3.23
C LYS A 172 8.31 -20.90 -2.75
N GLN A 173 9.27 -20.97 -3.68
CA GLN A 173 10.69 -21.18 -3.36
C GLN A 173 11.26 -20.08 -2.47
N ALA A 174 10.90 -18.82 -2.73
CA ALA A 174 11.30 -17.71 -1.88
C ALA A 174 10.75 -17.83 -0.46
N VAL A 175 9.49 -18.25 -0.29
CA VAL A 175 8.89 -18.49 1.03
C VAL A 175 9.64 -19.60 1.77
N VAL A 176 9.99 -20.70 1.10
CA VAL A 176 10.78 -21.80 1.70
C VAL A 176 12.14 -21.28 2.17
N GLN A 177 12.88 -20.57 1.31
CA GLN A 177 14.18 -19.99 1.67
C GLN A 177 14.08 -18.98 2.81
N ILE A 178 13.05 -18.14 2.83
CA ILE A 178 12.82 -17.20 3.93
C ILE A 178 12.62 -17.97 5.23
N LYS A 179 11.71 -18.96 5.26
CA LYS A 179 11.46 -19.76 6.47
C LYS A 179 12.73 -20.43 6.96
N GLU A 180 13.47 -21.11 6.09
CA GLU A 180 14.73 -21.79 6.43
C GLU A 180 15.75 -20.83 7.06
N ARG A 181 15.93 -19.64 6.48
CA ARG A 181 16.90 -18.66 6.98
C ARG A 181 16.48 -18.06 8.32
N LEU A 182 15.19 -17.75 8.47
CA LEU A 182 14.66 -17.13 9.68
C LEU A 182 14.62 -18.09 10.87
N THR A 183 14.42 -19.39 10.65
CA THR A 183 14.42 -20.41 11.71
C THR A 183 15.79 -21.03 11.97
N SER A 184 16.84 -20.53 11.32
CA SER A 184 18.20 -21.08 11.39
C SER A 184 18.95 -20.87 12.71
N ASN A 185 18.26 -20.45 13.78
CA ASN A 185 18.82 -20.13 15.10
C ASN A 185 20.06 -19.20 15.03
N GLY A 186 19.97 -18.22 14.14
CA GLY A 186 21.01 -17.26 13.89
C GLY A 186 22.22 -17.80 13.13
N TYR A 187 22.12 -18.92 12.41
CA TYR A 187 23.10 -19.34 11.40
C TYR A 187 23.12 -18.38 10.21
N TRP A 188 21.96 -17.88 9.77
CA TRP A 188 21.86 -16.79 8.79
C TRP A 188 21.91 -15.41 9.46
N PRO A 189 22.41 -14.36 8.78
CA PRO A 189 22.27 -12.98 9.23
C PRO A 189 20.80 -12.55 9.30
N GLN A 190 20.54 -11.47 10.04
CA GLN A 190 19.22 -10.83 10.10
C GLN A 190 18.70 -10.53 8.69
N MET A 191 17.38 -10.62 8.51
CA MET A 191 16.71 -10.26 7.28
C MET A 191 15.93 -8.97 7.47
N LEU A 192 16.07 -8.04 6.54
CA LEU A 192 15.32 -6.79 6.51
C LEU A 192 14.23 -6.87 5.45
N MET A 193 13.01 -6.52 5.85
CA MET A 193 11.84 -6.49 4.97
C MET A 193 11.04 -5.20 5.18
N PHE A 194 10.52 -4.67 4.08
CA PHE A 194 9.47 -3.65 4.09
C PHE A 194 8.13 -4.37 3.88
N PRO A 195 7.37 -4.68 4.95
CA PRO A 195 6.19 -5.52 4.85
C PRO A 195 5.05 -4.88 4.04
N GLU A 196 5.05 -3.56 3.82
CA GLU A 196 4.16 -2.88 2.86
C GLU A 196 4.31 -3.44 1.42
N GLY A 197 5.52 -3.85 1.04
CA GLY A 197 5.83 -4.46 -0.26
C GLY A 197 5.73 -3.51 -1.48
N THR A 198 5.52 -2.23 -1.23
CA THR A 198 5.53 -1.08 -2.16
C THR A 198 5.82 0.21 -1.38
N THR A 199 6.14 1.30 -2.07
CA THR A 199 6.30 2.61 -1.45
C THR A 199 4.97 3.36 -1.29
N THR A 200 4.86 4.16 -0.23
CA THR A 200 3.67 4.94 0.16
C THR A 200 4.07 6.36 0.57
N ASN A 201 3.08 7.24 0.74
CA ASN A 201 3.32 8.60 1.25
C ASN A 201 3.44 8.64 2.79
N GLY A 202 3.34 7.51 3.48
CA GLY A 202 3.47 7.43 4.94
C GLY A 202 2.45 8.22 5.75
N THR A 203 1.33 8.69 5.16
CA THR A 203 0.22 9.29 5.92
C THR A 203 -0.63 8.24 6.62
N THR A 204 -0.56 7.00 6.16
CA THR A 204 -1.09 5.78 6.80
C THR A 204 -0.08 4.65 6.63
N LEU A 205 -0.17 3.61 7.46
CA LEU A 205 0.44 2.33 7.14
C LEU A 205 -0.56 1.48 6.37
N ILE A 206 -0.16 1.04 5.18
CA ILE A 206 -0.94 0.09 4.38
C ILE A 206 -0.81 -1.33 4.95
N LYS A 207 -1.70 -2.23 4.54
CA LYS A 207 -1.74 -3.60 5.05
C LYS A 207 -0.40 -4.29 4.80
N PHE A 208 0.14 -4.91 5.84
CA PHE A 208 1.39 -5.62 5.76
C PHE A 208 1.20 -6.98 5.07
N LYS A 209 2.13 -7.31 4.18
CA LYS A 209 2.19 -8.64 3.56
C LYS A 209 2.72 -9.65 4.57
N PRO A 210 2.16 -10.87 4.62
CA PRO A 210 2.51 -11.86 5.63
C PRO A 210 3.94 -12.41 5.48
N GLY A 211 4.63 -12.15 4.37
CA GLY A 211 5.93 -12.76 4.04
C GLY A 211 7.00 -12.67 5.13
N ALA A 212 7.06 -11.55 5.87
CA ALA A 212 7.99 -11.36 6.99
C ALA A 212 7.60 -12.13 8.26
N PHE A 213 6.35 -12.58 8.33
CA PHE A 213 5.69 -13.12 9.51
C PHE A 213 5.40 -14.63 9.38
N LEU A 214 5.48 -15.19 8.16
CA LEU A 214 5.24 -16.60 7.84
C LEU A 214 6.04 -17.61 8.66
N ALA A 215 7.20 -17.22 9.18
CA ALA A 215 8.08 -18.10 9.95
C ALA A 215 7.70 -18.18 11.44
N GLY A 216 6.79 -17.34 11.93
CA GLY A 216 6.37 -17.34 13.35
C GLY A 216 7.49 -17.01 14.34
N VAL A 217 8.56 -16.35 13.87
CA VAL A 217 9.71 -15.92 14.67
C VAL A 217 9.54 -14.47 15.15
N PRO A 218 10.26 -14.03 16.20
CA PRO A 218 10.23 -12.64 16.63
C PRO A 218 10.71 -11.68 15.54
N VAL A 219 10.07 -10.52 15.46
CA VAL A 219 10.46 -9.41 14.57
C VAL A 219 10.88 -8.22 15.42
N GLN A 220 11.83 -7.42 14.95
CA GLN A 220 12.08 -6.10 15.50
C GLN A 220 11.50 -5.06 14.53
N PRO A 221 10.43 -4.34 14.92
CA PRO A 221 9.92 -3.24 14.12
C PRO A 221 10.92 -2.07 14.10
N VAL A 222 11.09 -1.46 12.92
CA VAL A 222 11.97 -0.31 12.70
C VAL A 222 11.17 0.79 12.00
N LEU A 223 11.12 1.96 12.61
CA LEU A 223 10.43 3.12 12.06
C LEU A 223 11.39 4.05 11.32
N LEU A 224 11.02 4.44 10.11
CA LEU A 224 11.72 5.49 9.37
C LEU A 224 10.95 6.80 9.47
N HIS A 225 11.64 7.85 9.91
CA HIS A 225 11.09 9.20 9.96
C HIS A 225 11.91 10.13 9.09
N TYR A 226 11.22 10.93 8.28
CA TYR A 226 11.82 12.01 7.49
C TYR A 226 11.35 13.37 8.03
N PRO A 227 11.94 13.88 9.13
CA PRO A 227 11.52 15.13 9.77
C PRO A 227 12.06 16.35 9.00
N ASN A 228 11.73 16.43 7.72
CA ASN A 228 12.18 17.47 6.80
C ASN A 228 11.04 18.47 6.57
N LYS A 229 11.38 19.76 6.49
CA LYS A 229 10.39 20.81 6.19
C LYS A 229 9.80 20.65 4.79
N LEU A 230 10.61 20.18 3.83
CA LEU A 230 10.19 19.82 2.49
C LEU A 230 10.28 18.31 2.33
N ASP A 231 9.20 17.72 1.85
CA ASP A 231 9.08 16.28 1.70
C ASP A 231 9.49 15.81 0.30
N THR A 232 10.81 15.82 0.07
CA THR A 232 11.41 15.53 -1.23
C THR A 232 11.72 14.05 -1.44
N VAL A 233 11.62 13.24 -0.39
CA VAL A 233 12.12 11.85 -0.38
C VAL A 233 11.09 10.88 -0.96
N ARG A 234 9.81 11.09 -0.64
CA ARG A 234 8.74 10.14 -0.96
C ARG A 234 8.56 9.97 -2.47
N TRP A 235 8.44 8.71 -2.88
CA TRP A 235 8.14 8.29 -4.23
C TRP A 235 6.99 7.29 -4.18
N THR A 236 5.85 7.65 -4.76
CA THR A 236 4.62 6.84 -4.72
C THR A 236 4.19 6.38 -6.11
N HIS A 237 3.13 5.56 -6.16
CA HIS A 237 2.56 5.04 -7.40
C HIS A 237 2.17 6.14 -8.39
N ARG A 238 1.54 7.22 -7.90
CA ARG A 238 1.22 8.42 -8.69
C ARG A 238 1.77 9.67 -8.03
N GLY A 239 2.05 10.68 -8.84
CA GLY A 239 2.63 11.96 -8.44
C GLY A 239 4.11 12.05 -8.77
N THR A 240 4.93 12.50 -7.82
CA THR A 240 6.38 12.73 -8.01
C THR A 240 7.08 11.43 -8.43
N THR A 241 7.75 11.46 -9.59
CA THR A 241 8.53 10.34 -10.10
C THR A 241 9.80 10.10 -9.29
N TRP A 242 10.42 8.93 -9.42
CA TRP A 242 11.68 8.65 -8.72
C TRP A 242 12.82 9.61 -9.12
N VAL A 243 12.83 10.08 -10.38
CA VAL A 243 13.82 11.05 -10.88
C VAL A 243 13.60 12.42 -10.23
N GLU A 244 12.35 12.87 -10.16
CA GLU A 244 12.00 14.12 -9.48
C GLU A 244 12.29 14.04 -7.98
N ALA A 245 11.96 12.93 -7.31
CA ALA A 245 12.28 12.72 -5.90
C ALA A 245 13.81 12.77 -5.65
N LEU A 246 14.60 12.14 -6.53
CA LEU A 246 16.06 12.22 -6.49
C LEU A 246 16.55 13.65 -6.71
N TRP A 247 16.06 14.33 -7.74
CA TRP A 247 16.42 15.73 -8.05
C TRP A 247 16.11 16.64 -6.87
N HIS A 248 14.88 16.60 -6.35
CA HIS A 248 14.44 17.45 -5.26
C HIS A 248 15.20 17.19 -3.96
N THR A 249 15.48 15.91 -3.64
CA THR A 249 16.27 15.53 -2.47
C THR A 249 17.72 15.98 -2.60
N CYS A 250 18.35 15.73 -3.74
CA CYS A 250 19.73 16.15 -3.98
C CYS A 250 19.89 17.68 -4.13
N SER A 251 18.80 18.40 -4.42
CA SER A 251 18.77 19.87 -4.43
C SER A 251 18.67 20.48 -3.03
N GLN A 252 18.31 19.69 -2.01
CA GLN A 252 18.32 20.17 -0.62
C GLN A 252 19.76 20.27 -0.10
N LEU A 253 20.02 21.25 0.76
CA LEU A 253 21.34 21.36 1.41
C LEU A 253 21.67 20.11 2.24
N TYR A 254 20.67 19.56 2.92
CA TYR A 254 20.76 18.29 3.63
C TYR A 254 19.36 17.69 3.76
N THR A 255 19.31 16.39 4.03
CA THR A 255 18.09 15.64 4.31
C THR A 255 18.28 14.88 5.61
N ASN A 256 17.37 15.10 6.56
CA ASN A 256 17.38 14.39 7.83
C ASN A 256 16.57 13.10 7.74
N VAL A 257 17.03 12.09 8.46
CA VAL A 257 16.33 10.83 8.64
C VAL A 257 16.57 10.32 10.05
N THR A 258 15.54 9.74 10.65
CA THR A 258 15.64 9.04 11.93
C THR A 258 15.25 7.58 11.73
N VAL A 259 16.12 6.68 12.18
CA VAL A 259 15.88 5.24 12.26
C VAL A 259 15.55 4.93 13.72
N GLU A 260 14.34 4.49 13.99
CA GLU A 260 13.87 4.20 15.35
C GLU A 260 13.58 2.71 15.52
N TYR A 261 14.36 2.04 16.36
CA TYR A 261 14.18 0.64 16.71
C TYR A 261 13.16 0.53 17.84
N LEU A 262 12.07 -0.21 17.58
CA LEU A 262 11.11 -0.55 18.63
C LEU A 262 11.57 -1.81 19.40
N PRO A 263 10.97 -2.09 20.57
CA PRO A 263 11.17 -3.36 21.26
C PRO A 263 10.84 -4.55 20.36
N VAL A 264 11.48 -5.68 20.63
CA VAL A 264 11.21 -6.93 19.92
C VAL A 264 9.76 -7.33 20.11
N TYR A 265 9.11 -7.66 19.00
CA TYR A 265 7.77 -8.22 18.98
C TYR A 265 7.87 -9.73 18.87
N THR A 266 7.42 -10.42 19.92
CA THR A 266 7.36 -11.89 19.95
C THR A 266 5.93 -12.33 19.66
N PRO A 267 5.70 -13.15 18.62
CA PRO A 267 4.35 -13.56 18.26
C PRO A 267 3.77 -14.52 19.30
N SER A 268 2.50 -14.33 19.61
CA SER A 268 1.65 -15.28 20.32
C SER A 268 1.42 -16.56 19.51
N GLN A 269 0.86 -17.60 20.12
CA GLN A 269 0.55 -18.84 19.41
C GLN A 269 -0.45 -18.59 18.26
N ALA A 270 -1.50 -17.81 18.50
CA ALA A 270 -2.47 -17.45 17.46
C ALA A 270 -1.83 -16.73 16.26
N GLU A 271 -0.84 -15.86 16.50
CA GLU A 271 -0.09 -15.17 15.43
C GLU A 271 0.90 -16.08 14.69
N LYS A 272 1.40 -17.13 15.34
CA LYS A 272 2.20 -18.16 14.66
C LYS A 272 1.32 -19.01 13.73
N ASP A 273 0.09 -19.28 14.14
CA ASP A 273 -0.88 -20.06 13.38
C ASP A 273 -1.53 -19.22 12.26
N ASP A 274 -1.66 -17.90 12.46
CA ASP A 274 -2.15 -16.93 11.46
C ASP A 274 -1.13 -15.80 11.20
N PRO A 275 -0.31 -15.92 10.14
CA PRO A 275 0.63 -14.88 9.73
C PRO A 275 0.00 -13.56 9.30
N ASN A 276 -1.27 -13.54 8.88
CA ASN A 276 -1.96 -12.29 8.54
C ASN A 276 -2.32 -11.54 9.82
N LEU A 277 -2.83 -12.24 10.84
CA LEU A 277 -3.06 -11.66 12.17
C LEU A 277 -1.76 -11.09 12.75
N TYR A 278 -0.64 -11.82 12.62
CA TYR A 278 0.66 -11.34 13.05
C TYR A 278 1.06 -10.04 12.32
N ALA A 279 0.94 -10.03 10.99
CA ALA A 279 1.24 -8.86 10.17
C ALA A 279 0.38 -7.65 10.57
N ASP A 280 -0.92 -7.86 10.76
CA ASP A 280 -1.88 -6.82 11.14
C ASP A 280 -1.60 -6.25 12.54
N ASN A 281 -1.21 -7.08 13.50
CA ASN A 281 -0.88 -6.61 14.85
C ASN A 281 0.42 -5.80 14.88
N VAL A 282 1.45 -6.24 14.14
CA VAL A 282 2.71 -5.48 14.00
C VAL A 282 2.46 -4.17 13.26
N GLN A 283 1.64 -4.17 12.20
CA GLN A 283 1.22 -2.94 11.51
C GLN A 283 0.54 -1.97 12.48
N LYS A 284 -0.45 -2.44 13.27
CA LYS A 284 -1.17 -1.61 14.26
C LYS A 284 -0.23 -1.04 15.32
N LEU A 285 0.73 -1.83 15.81
CA LEU A 285 1.75 -1.36 16.76
C LEU A 285 2.60 -0.23 16.15
N MET A 286 3.10 -0.43 14.93
CA MET A 286 3.93 0.55 14.23
C MET A 286 3.13 1.83 13.92
N ALA A 287 1.90 1.69 13.43
CA ALA A 287 0.99 2.79 13.13
C ALA A 287 0.67 3.63 14.37
N LYS A 288 0.35 2.96 15.49
CA LYS A 288 0.12 3.61 16.79
C LYS A 288 1.34 4.41 17.24
N THR A 289 2.54 3.86 17.08
CA THR A 289 3.79 4.52 17.49
C THR A 289 4.12 5.72 16.59
N LEU A 290 3.83 5.62 15.29
CA LEU A 290 3.96 6.71 14.33
C LEU A 290 2.88 7.81 14.50
N GLY A 291 1.77 7.51 15.19
CA GLY A 291 0.63 8.41 15.31
C GLY A 291 -0.16 8.54 14.00
N ILE A 292 -0.16 7.50 13.15
CA ILE A 292 -0.89 7.46 11.87
C ILE A 292 -1.85 6.26 11.83
N PRO A 293 -2.90 6.29 10.98
CA PRO A 293 -3.83 5.17 10.85
C PRO A 293 -3.17 3.91 10.24
N ALA A 294 -3.54 2.73 10.75
CA ALA A 294 -3.37 1.47 10.04
C ALA A 294 -4.58 1.25 9.13
N THR A 295 -4.35 0.81 7.89
CA THR A 295 -5.42 0.65 6.89
C THR A 295 -5.30 -0.67 6.14
N ASP A 296 -6.41 -1.10 5.54
CA ASP A 296 -6.48 -2.29 4.69
C ASP A 296 -6.13 -2.00 3.21
N HIS A 297 -5.42 -0.90 2.95
CA HIS A 297 -4.92 -0.61 1.61
C HIS A 297 -3.85 -1.62 1.20
N VAL A 298 -3.85 -2.02 -0.07
CA VAL A 298 -2.88 -2.94 -0.67
C VAL A 298 -2.60 -2.49 -2.11
N MET A 299 -1.39 -2.72 -2.59
CA MET A 299 -1.09 -2.65 -4.03
C MET A 299 -1.24 -4.04 -4.66
N GLU A 300 -2.34 -4.25 -5.37
CA GLU A 300 -2.62 -5.48 -6.10
C GLU A 300 -2.19 -5.38 -7.56
N GLY A 301 -1.07 -6.04 -7.86
CA GLY A 301 -0.40 -5.86 -9.14
C GLY A 301 0.09 -4.42 -9.31
N ARG A 302 -0.66 -3.61 -10.07
CA ARG A 302 -0.42 -2.18 -10.28
C ARG A 302 -1.61 -1.30 -9.87
N VAL A 303 -2.66 -1.89 -9.29
CA VAL A 303 -3.88 -1.18 -8.91
C VAL A 303 -3.88 -0.99 -7.39
N PRO A 304 -3.95 0.26 -6.90
CA PRO A 304 -4.23 0.55 -5.51
C PRO A 304 -5.62 0.03 -5.13
N THR A 305 -5.72 -0.84 -4.13
CA THR A 305 -6.99 -1.35 -3.63
C THR A 305 -7.10 -1.22 -2.12
N ARG A 306 -8.33 -1.23 -1.60
CA ARG A 306 -8.65 -1.43 -0.18
C ARG A 306 -9.33 -2.78 -0.04
N LYS A 307 -8.89 -3.60 0.92
CA LYS A 307 -9.51 -4.89 1.22
C LYS A 307 -10.76 -4.71 2.07
N LEU A 308 -11.83 -5.43 1.72
CA LEU A 308 -13.08 -5.46 2.47
C LEU A 308 -13.71 -6.86 2.41
N GLY A 309 -13.56 -7.67 3.46
CA GLY A 309 -14.13 -9.02 3.52
C GLY A 309 -13.76 -9.89 2.33
N GLY A 310 -12.47 -9.98 2.00
CA GLY A 310 -11.95 -10.67 0.83
C GLY A 310 -11.97 -9.85 -0.48
N LEU A 311 -12.91 -8.92 -0.63
CA LEU A 311 -13.03 -8.08 -1.82
C LEU A 311 -11.86 -7.10 -1.94
N SER A 312 -11.43 -6.88 -3.18
CA SER A 312 -10.45 -5.90 -3.60
C SER A 312 -11.15 -4.71 -4.25
N LEU A 313 -11.27 -3.61 -3.51
CA LEU A 313 -11.92 -2.39 -4.00
C LEU A 313 -10.85 -1.40 -4.48
N PRO A 314 -10.72 -1.12 -5.79
CA PRO A 314 -9.87 -0.04 -6.28
C PRO A 314 -10.08 1.25 -5.51
N VAL A 315 -9.00 1.85 -5.00
CA VAL A 315 -9.10 3.15 -4.31
C VAL A 315 -9.67 4.21 -5.25
N GLU A 316 -9.40 4.05 -6.55
CA GLU A 316 -10.01 4.80 -7.63
C GLU A 316 -10.82 3.85 -8.51
N PRO A 317 -12.16 3.92 -8.43
CA PRO A 317 -13.00 3.05 -9.24
C PRO A 317 -12.82 3.33 -10.74
N PRO A 318 -12.50 2.32 -11.57
CA PRO A 318 -12.42 2.46 -13.04
C PRO A 318 -13.66 3.12 -13.65
N ALA A 319 -14.82 2.83 -13.08
CA ALA A 319 -16.10 3.41 -13.47
C ALA A 319 -16.15 4.94 -13.33
N ARG A 320 -15.60 5.50 -12.25
CA ARG A 320 -15.58 6.96 -12.03
C ARG A 320 -14.65 7.65 -13.02
N GLU A 321 -13.49 7.05 -13.29
CA GLU A 321 -12.57 7.58 -14.30
C GLU A 321 -13.17 7.47 -15.70
N THR A 322 -13.88 6.38 -16.00
CA THR A 322 -14.65 6.21 -17.24
C THR A 322 -15.66 7.33 -17.41
N LEU A 323 -16.53 7.59 -16.43
CA LEU A 323 -17.49 8.70 -16.47
C LEU A 323 -16.79 10.05 -16.65
N SER A 324 -15.69 10.30 -15.93
CA SER A 324 -14.92 11.53 -16.09
C SER A 324 -14.38 11.71 -17.52
N LEU A 325 -13.93 10.63 -18.15
CA LEU A 325 -13.44 10.66 -19.53
C LEU A 325 -14.58 10.89 -20.53
N LEU A 326 -15.73 10.21 -20.36
CA LEU A 326 -16.90 10.42 -21.21
C LEU A 326 -17.41 11.87 -21.13
N HIS A 327 -17.50 12.44 -19.93
CA HIS A 327 -17.91 13.83 -19.74
C HIS A 327 -16.89 14.83 -20.29
N LYS A 328 -15.58 14.53 -20.23
CA LYS A 328 -14.54 15.34 -20.86
C LYS A 328 -14.61 15.32 -22.39
N ASP A 329 -15.09 14.22 -22.97
CA ASP A 329 -15.37 14.11 -24.41
C ASP A 329 -16.70 14.78 -24.82
N GLY A 330 -17.43 15.35 -23.85
CA GLY A 330 -18.64 16.14 -24.08
C GLY A 330 -19.95 15.37 -24.00
N LEU A 331 -19.93 14.08 -23.63
CA LEU A 331 -21.14 13.29 -23.49
C LEU A 331 -21.96 13.76 -22.28
N ARG A 332 -23.26 13.89 -22.47
CA ARG A 332 -24.26 14.13 -21.43
C ARG A 332 -24.77 12.80 -20.85
N GLU A 333 -25.40 12.85 -19.68
CA GLU A 333 -25.96 11.68 -19.00
C GLU A 333 -26.84 10.80 -19.91
N SER A 334 -27.70 11.40 -20.74
CA SER A 334 -28.54 10.66 -21.69
C SER A 334 -27.75 9.93 -22.78
N GLU A 335 -26.61 10.49 -23.18
CA GLU A 335 -25.72 9.89 -24.18
C GLU A 335 -24.89 8.76 -23.55
N VAL A 336 -24.49 8.91 -22.29
CA VAL A 336 -23.88 7.85 -21.48
C VAL A 336 -24.87 6.70 -21.29
N GLU A 337 -26.11 6.97 -20.92
CA GLU A 337 -27.16 5.95 -20.78
C GLU A 337 -27.38 5.19 -22.10
N ALA A 338 -27.51 5.92 -23.23
CA ALA A 338 -27.65 5.30 -24.53
C ALA A 338 -26.43 4.44 -24.93
N ALA A 339 -25.22 4.85 -24.57
CA ALA A 339 -24.01 4.06 -24.78
C ALA A 339 -24.02 2.76 -23.95
N LEU A 340 -24.43 2.84 -22.69
CA LEU A 340 -24.56 1.66 -21.81
C LEU A 340 -25.66 0.70 -22.32
N SER A 341 -26.79 1.22 -22.81
CA SER A 341 -27.82 0.40 -23.46
C SER A 341 -27.29 -0.35 -24.69
N LYS A 342 -26.55 0.33 -25.57
CA LYS A 342 -25.91 -0.32 -26.73
C LYS A 342 -24.93 -1.42 -26.31
N MET A 343 -24.20 -1.22 -25.21
CA MET A 343 -23.28 -2.24 -24.69
C MET A 343 -24.02 -3.49 -24.23
N ILE A 344 -25.08 -3.33 -23.43
CA ILE A 344 -25.82 -4.48 -22.92
C ILE A 344 -26.56 -5.24 -24.03
N ASP A 345 -27.13 -4.52 -25.00
CA ASP A 345 -27.77 -5.11 -26.18
C ASP A 345 -26.76 -5.94 -26.98
N ARG A 346 -25.54 -5.41 -27.17
CA ARG A 346 -24.46 -6.15 -27.82
C ARG A 346 -24.10 -7.42 -27.06
N CYS A 347 -23.99 -7.36 -25.73
CA CYS A 347 -23.68 -8.54 -24.90
C CYS A 347 -24.72 -9.67 -25.06
N GLN A 348 -25.97 -9.33 -25.35
CA GLN A 348 -27.07 -10.27 -25.57
C GLN A 348 -27.17 -10.76 -27.03
N SER A 349 -26.42 -10.15 -27.95
CA SER A 349 -26.37 -10.52 -29.36
C SER A 349 -25.27 -11.55 -29.68
N GLU A 350 -25.27 -12.07 -30.91
CA GLU A 350 -24.21 -12.97 -31.42
C GLU A 350 -22.81 -12.32 -31.49
N GLN A 351 -22.72 -10.98 -31.38
CA GLN A 351 -21.46 -10.23 -31.40
C GLN A 351 -20.63 -10.40 -30.12
N GLY A 352 -21.19 -11.03 -29.09
CA GLY A 352 -20.51 -11.38 -27.86
C GLY A 352 -20.23 -10.21 -26.91
N TRP A 353 -19.56 -10.52 -25.81
CA TRP A 353 -19.38 -9.63 -24.66
C TRP A 353 -17.97 -9.03 -24.56
N ARG A 354 -17.04 -9.38 -25.46
CA ARG A 354 -15.68 -8.82 -25.50
C ARG A 354 -15.54 -7.80 -26.62
N ALA A 355 -14.89 -6.68 -26.34
CA ALA A 355 -14.63 -5.64 -27.32
C ALA A 355 -13.18 -5.16 -27.28
N GLY A 356 -12.61 -4.92 -28.46
CA GLY A 356 -11.36 -4.19 -28.60
C GLY A 356 -11.55 -2.67 -28.57
N VAL A 357 -10.47 -1.90 -28.55
CA VAL A 357 -10.52 -0.42 -28.57
C VAL A 357 -11.33 0.12 -29.75
N ASP A 358 -11.14 -0.46 -30.93
CA ASP A 358 -11.80 -0.01 -32.17
C ASP A 358 -13.32 -0.27 -32.18
N GLU A 359 -13.76 -1.28 -31.44
CA GLU A 359 -15.18 -1.58 -31.26
C GLU A 359 -15.79 -0.82 -30.07
N LEU A 360 -14.97 -0.48 -29.07
CA LEU A 360 -15.39 0.23 -27.87
C LEU A 360 -15.72 1.70 -28.16
N ALA A 361 -14.95 2.36 -29.01
CA ALA A 361 -15.17 3.75 -29.40
C ALA A 361 -16.59 4.03 -29.93
N PRO A 362 -17.11 3.31 -30.96
CA PRO A 362 -18.46 3.54 -31.46
C PRO A 362 -19.56 3.15 -30.46
N LEU A 363 -19.33 2.15 -29.60
CA LEU A 363 -20.27 1.78 -28.55
C LEU A 363 -20.44 2.89 -27.51
N LEU A 364 -19.33 3.53 -27.13
CA LEU A 364 -19.31 4.65 -26.20
C LEU A 364 -19.64 5.99 -26.85
N GLY A 365 -19.91 6.05 -28.16
CA GLY A 365 -20.16 7.30 -28.88
C GLY A 365 -18.93 8.24 -28.91
N LEU A 366 -17.73 7.69 -28.74
CA LEU A 366 -16.49 8.45 -28.71
C LEU A 366 -15.98 8.72 -30.11
N THR A 367 -15.52 9.96 -30.33
CA THR A 367 -14.87 10.34 -31.60
C THR A 367 -13.36 10.12 -31.57
N ASP A 368 -12.77 10.10 -30.36
CA ASP A 368 -11.34 9.92 -30.15
C ASP A 368 -10.98 8.48 -29.73
N ARG A 369 -10.16 7.81 -30.57
CA ARG A 369 -9.58 6.50 -30.29
C ARG A 369 -8.75 6.51 -29.01
N GLN A 370 -8.09 7.63 -28.67
CA GLN A 370 -7.23 7.71 -27.50
C GLN A 370 -8.03 7.67 -26.20
N THR A 371 -9.20 8.30 -26.15
CA THR A 371 -10.14 8.19 -25.02
C THR A 371 -10.65 6.75 -24.86
N ALA A 372 -11.02 6.08 -25.95
CA ALA A 372 -11.44 4.67 -25.92
C ALA A 372 -10.31 3.75 -25.44
N ALA A 373 -9.06 3.98 -25.89
CA ALA A 373 -7.89 3.21 -25.45
C ALA A 373 -7.61 3.40 -23.96
N LYS A 374 -7.75 4.62 -23.44
CA LYS A 374 -7.63 4.90 -21.99
C LYS A 374 -8.67 4.14 -21.20
N ILE A 375 -9.95 4.20 -21.61
CA ILE A 375 -11.04 3.48 -20.93
C ILE A 375 -10.79 1.97 -20.97
N CYS A 376 -10.43 1.39 -22.12
CA CYS A 376 -10.10 -0.03 -22.23
C CYS A 376 -8.97 -0.42 -21.26
N GLY A 377 -7.93 0.41 -21.17
CA GLY A 377 -6.79 0.21 -20.26
C GLY A 377 -7.12 0.27 -18.77
N LEU A 378 -8.27 0.83 -18.38
CA LEU A 378 -8.73 0.81 -16.97
C LEU A 378 -9.22 -0.58 -16.54
N TYR A 379 -9.78 -1.36 -17.46
CA TYR A 379 -10.40 -2.66 -17.17
C TYR A 379 -9.56 -3.84 -17.66
N SER A 380 -8.77 -3.67 -18.73
CA SER A 380 -8.02 -4.74 -19.37
C SER A 380 -6.57 -4.37 -19.69
N LYS A 381 -5.69 -5.37 -19.72
CA LYS A 381 -4.29 -5.25 -20.14
C LYS A 381 -4.04 -5.73 -21.57
N ASP A 382 -4.95 -6.53 -22.11
CA ASP A 382 -4.78 -7.23 -23.39
C ASP A 382 -5.58 -6.55 -24.51
N ASP A 383 -5.88 -5.25 -24.36
CA ASP A 383 -6.68 -4.40 -25.25
C ASP A 383 -8.10 -4.91 -25.58
N MET A 384 -8.53 -6.03 -24.98
CA MET A 384 -9.86 -6.62 -25.06
C MET A 384 -10.56 -6.54 -23.71
N VAL A 385 -11.66 -5.79 -23.64
CA VAL A 385 -12.43 -5.57 -22.40
C VAL A 385 -13.73 -6.37 -22.41
N ASP A 386 -14.17 -6.83 -21.23
CA ASP A 386 -15.51 -7.37 -21.03
C ASP A 386 -16.51 -6.22 -20.86
N LEU A 387 -17.41 -6.07 -21.82
CA LEU A 387 -18.40 -4.99 -21.86
C LEU A 387 -19.33 -5.01 -20.64
N ARG A 388 -19.58 -6.19 -20.05
CA ARG A 388 -20.40 -6.32 -18.84
C ARG A 388 -19.76 -5.63 -17.64
N GLN A 389 -18.42 -5.61 -17.58
CA GLN A 389 -17.69 -4.93 -16.50
C GLN A 389 -17.83 -3.42 -16.63
N ILE A 390 -17.69 -2.86 -17.83
CA ILE A 390 -17.90 -1.42 -18.05
C ILE A 390 -19.35 -1.08 -17.73
N TYR A 391 -20.30 -1.83 -18.30
CA TYR A 391 -21.73 -1.60 -18.09
C TYR A 391 -22.10 -1.59 -16.60
N LEU A 392 -21.81 -2.67 -15.87
CA LEU A 392 -22.21 -2.82 -14.47
C LEU A 392 -21.50 -1.82 -13.56
N SER A 393 -20.18 -1.64 -13.73
CA SER A 393 -19.43 -0.72 -12.85
C SER A 393 -19.79 0.74 -13.11
N VAL A 394 -19.95 1.19 -14.37
CA VAL A 394 -20.36 2.57 -14.69
C VAL A 394 -21.79 2.83 -14.20
N THR A 395 -22.71 1.89 -14.45
CA THR A 395 -24.09 1.98 -13.94
C THR A 395 -24.12 2.07 -12.42
N SER A 396 -23.22 1.34 -11.74
CA SER A 396 -23.14 1.35 -10.27
C SER A 396 -22.78 2.72 -9.69
N VAL A 397 -22.06 3.57 -10.42
CA VAL A 397 -21.62 4.88 -9.92
C VAL A 397 -22.37 6.06 -10.55
N SER A 398 -23.05 5.86 -11.68
CA SER A 398 -23.85 6.90 -12.34
C SER A 398 -25.22 7.11 -11.68
N GLY A 399 -25.73 6.12 -10.95
CA GLY A 399 -27.05 6.18 -10.33
C GLY A 399 -28.22 6.02 -11.31
N LEU A 400 -27.94 5.60 -12.56
CA LEU A 400 -28.97 5.34 -13.58
C LEU A 400 -29.94 4.22 -13.19
N LEU A 401 -29.46 3.23 -12.43
CA LEU A 401 -30.26 2.13 -11.90
C LEU A 401 -30.19 2.10 -10.38
N GLY A 402 -31.34 1.90 -9.74
CA GLY A 402 -31.38 1.61 -8.30
C GLY A 402 -30.61 0.32 -7.99
N PHE A 403 -29.98 0.25 -6.81
CA PHE A 403 -29.11 -0.87 -6.43
C PHE A 403 -29.76 -2.26 -6.59
N LYS A 404 -31.06 -2.39 -6.27
CA LYS A 404 -31.79 -3.64 -6.46
C LYS A 404 -31.88 -4.05 -7.94
N SER A 405 -32.20 -3.10 -8.82
CA SER A 405 -32.29 -3.35 -10.27
C SER A 405 -30.91 -3.67 -10.86
N LEU A 406 -29.88 -2.94 -10.44
CA LEU A 406 -28.49 -3.22 -10.82
C LEU A 406 -28.09 -4.64 -10.41
N LEU A 407 -28.41 -5.04 -9.18
CA LEU A 407 -28.06 -6.38 -8.68
C LEU A 407 -28.83 -7.47 -9.43
N HIS A 408 -30.10 -7.23 -9.75
CA HIS A 408 -30.89 -8.14 -10.58
C HIS A 408 -30.25 -8.33 -11.95
N THR A 409 -29.91 -7.23 -12.64
CA THR A 409 -29.23 -7.30 -13.94
C THR A 409 -27.88 -8.01 -13.85
N ALA A 410 -27.08 -7.71 -12.82
CA ALA A 410 -25.81 -8.38 -12.59
C ALA A 410 -26.00 -9.88 -12.34
N PHE A 411 -26.98 -10.27 -11.53
CA PHE A 411 -27.31 -11.66 -11.26
C PHE A 411 -27.69 -12.40 -12.54
N THR A 412 -28.61 -11.86 -13.34
CA THR A 412 -29.03 -12.47 -14.61
C THR A 412 -27.87 -12.63 -15.60
N LEU A 413 -26.92 -11.70 -15.62
CA LEU A 413 -25.76 -11.78 -16.53
C LEU A 413 -24.71 -12.82 -16.13
N TYR A 414 -24.67 -13.21 -14.85
CA TYR A 414 -23.66 -14.11 -14.29
C TYR A 414 -24.23 -15.45 -13.79
N ASP A 415 -25.55 -15.63 -13.74
CA ASP A 415 -26.21 -16.95 -13.63
C ASP A 415 -26.05 -17.71 -14.96
N ARG A 416 -24.86 -18.27 -15.18
CA ARG A 416 -24.48 -18.96 -16.41
C ARG A 416 -25.28 -20.24 -16.66
N GLU A 417 -25.72 -20.88 -15.59
CA GLU A 417 -26.47 -22.14 -15.64
C GLU A 417 -27.99 -21.91 -15.73
N CYS A 418 -28.44 -20.66 -15.63
CA CYS A 418 -29.85 -20.27 -15.62
C CYS A 418 -30.67 -21.07 -14.59
N ASN A 419 -30.04 -21.43 -13.46
CA ASN A 419 -30.64 -22.28 -12.44
C ASN A 419 -31.11 -21.48 -11.21
N GLY A 420 -30.97 -20.15 -11.25
CA GLY A 420 -31.34 -19.25 -10.15
C GLY A 420 -30.32 -19.22 -9.02
N SER A 421 -29.10 -19.71 -9.25
CA SER A 421 -28.03 -19.74 -8.26
C SER A 421 -26.64 -19.40 -8.84
N LEU A 422 -25.77 -18.82 -8.01
CA LEU A 422 -24.41 -18.47 -8.42
C LEU A 422 -23.39 -19.46 -7.88
N THR A 423 -22.48 -19.91 -8.73
CA THR A 423 -21.27 -20.64 -8.29
C THR A 423 -20.26 -19.68 -7.65
N ALA A 424 -19.22 -20.21 -7.01
CA ALA A 424 -18.14 -19.38 -6.45
C ALA A 424 -17.43 -18.54 -7.53
N VAL A 425 -17.31 -19.08 -8.74
CA VAL A 425 -16.73 -18.35 -9.89
C VAL A 425 -17.66 -17.24 -10.33
N ASP A 426 -18.97 -17.49 -10.39
CA ASP A 426 -19.95 -16.48 -10.80
C ASP A 426 -20.01 -15.33 -9.80
N VAL A 427 -19.96 -15.61 -8.49
CA VAL A 427 -19.85 -14.56 -7.45
C VAL A 427 -18.58 -13.74 -7.62
N SER A 428 -17.44 -14.38 -7.89
CA SER A 428 -16.18 -13.69 -8.13
C SER A 428 -16.24 -12.76 -9.34
N ASP A 429 -16.76 -13.26 -10.46
CA ASP A 429 -16.85 -12.53 -11.71
C ASP A 429 -17.90 -11.40 -11.63
N LEU A 430 -19.05 -11.65 -11.00
CA LEU A 430 -20.11 -10.65 -10.75
C LEU A 430 -19.58 -9.51 -9.90
N MET A 431 -18.95 -9.81 -8.76
CA MET A 431 -18.39 -8.78 -7.89
C MET A 431 -17.26 -8.03 -8.58
N GLY A 432 -16.47 -8.72 -9.41
CA GLY A 432 -15.46 -8.07 -10.23
C GLY A 432 -16.03 -7.10 -11.26
N ALA A 433 -17.17 -7.45 -11.86
CA ALA A 433 -17.86 -6.58 -12.80
C ALA A 433 -18.53 -5.37 -12.14
N LEU A 434 -19.11 -5.53 -10.94
CA LEU A 434 -19.65 -4.40 -10.18
C LEU A 434 -18.55 -3.42 -9.74
N VAL A 435 -17.42 -3.94 -9.27
CA VAL A 435 -16.31 -3.12 -8.74
C VAL A 435 -15.43 -2.55 -9.86
N GLY A 436 -15.47 -3.16 -11.06
CA GLY A 436 -14.63 -2.82 -12.21
C GLY A 436 -13.22 -3.42 -12.14
N SER A 437 -12.99 -4.44 -11.30
CA SER A 437 -11.67 -5.06 -11.14
C SER A 437 -11.79 -6.55 -10.78
N PRO A 438 -10.98 -7.45 -11.37
CA PRO A 438 -11.04 -8.88 -11.09
C PRO A 438 -10.91 -9.21 -9.60
N GLN A 439 -11.77 -10.11 -9.12
CA GLN A 439 -11.73 -10.62 -7.76
C GLN A 439 -11.16 -12.03 -7.74
N TYR A 440 -10.37 -12.34 -6.71
CA TYR A 440 -9.71 -13.65 -6.57
C TYR A 440 -9.91 -14.29 -5.19
N HIS A 441 -10.48 -13.54 -4.24
CA HIS A 441 -10.59 -13.94 -2.83
C HIS A 441 -12.01 -13.69 -2.30
N THR A 442 -13.00 -14.32 -2.94
CA THR A 442 -14.42 -14.18 -2.62
C THR A 442 -14.97 -15.34 -1.79
N GLU A 443 -14.09 -16.18 -1.22
CA GLU A 443 -14.48 -17.42 -0.52
C GLU A 443 -15.32 -17.13 0.73
N GLU A 444 -14.97 -16.08 1.49
CA GLU A 444 -15.74 -15.63 2.66
C GLU A 444 -17.14 -15.16 2.26
N LEU A 445 -17.23 -14.33 1.21
CA LEU A 445 -18.50 -13.85 0.68
C LEU A 445 -19.36 -15.02 0.18
N TYR A 446 -18.77 -15.93 -0.60
CA TYR A 446 -19.47 -17.11 -1.10
C TYR A 446 -19.97 -18.02 0.03
N THR A 447 -19.15 -18.22 1.06
CA THR A 447 -19.53 -19.01 2.24
C THR A 447 -20.70 -18.34 2.97
N GLU A 448 -20.69 -17.02 3.11
CA GLU A 448 -21.79 -16.27 3.73
C GLU A 448 -23.09 -16.38 2.93
N LEU A 449 -23.00 -16.27 1.60
CA LEU A 449 -24.13 -16.42 0.68
C LEU A 449 -24.70 -17.85 0.72
N SER A 450 -23.83 -18.84 0.85
CA SER A 450 -24.19 -20.27 0.81
C SER A 450 -24.77 -20.81 2.12
N ARG A 451 -24.84 -19.99 3.19
CA ARG A 451 -25.33 -20.43 4.52
C ARG A 451 -26.74 -21.03 4.50
N ARG A 452 -27.56 -20.66 3.52
CA ARG A 452 -28.97 -21.08 3.40
C ARG A 452 -29.23 -22.03 2.23
N GLY A 453 -28.18 -22.55 1.59
CA GLY A 453 -28.27 -23.35 0.37
C GLY A 453 -27.52 -22.69 -0.77
N ALA A 454 -27.89 -23.00 -2.02
CA ALA A 454 -27.27 -22.40 -3.19
C ALA A 454 -27.50 -20.87 -3.21
N PRO A 455 -26.46 -20.04 -3.46
CA PRO A 455 -26.58 -18.58 -3.43
C PRO A 455 -27.62 -18.02 -4.41
N THR A 456 -28.71 -17.45 -3.90
CA THR A 456 -29.75 -16.80 -4.73
C THR A 456 -29.56 -15.28 -4.83
N GLU A 457 -30.29 -14.63 -5.74
CA GLU A 457 -30.32 -13.16 -5.86
C GLU A 457 -30.72 -12.49 -4.52
N GLN A 458 -31.69 -13.08 -3.81
CA GLN A 458 -32.16 -12.57 -2.54
C GLN A 458 -31.09 -12.70 -1.44
N ASP A 459 -30.30 -13.77 -1.45
CA ASP A 459 -29.18 -13.93 -0.53
C ASP A 459 -28.09 -12.90 -0.81
N LEU A 460 -27.77 -12.66 -2.09
CA LEU A 460 -26.82 -11.63 -2.50
C LEU A 460 -27.25 -10.24 -2.05
N PHE A 461 -28.50 -9.87 -2.31
CA PHE A 461 -29.04 -8.60 -1.86
C PHE A 461 -28.98 -8.46 -0.34
N ARG A 462 -29.38 -9.52 0.38
CA ARG A 462 -29.36 -9.53 1.86
C ARG A 462 -27.94 -9.33 2.38
N VAL A 463 -26.97 -10.10 1.91
CA VAL A 463 -25.58 -10.02 2.41
C VAL A 463 -24.99 -8.65 2.12
N LEU A 464 -25.15 -8.12 0.91
CA LEU A 464 -24.61 -6.80 0.54
C LEU A 464 -25.29 -5.62 1.25
N THR A 465 -26.47 -5.80 1.85
CA THR A 465 -27.20 -4.72 2.54
C THR A 465 -27.20 -4.86 4.06
N THR A 466 -27.04 -6.07 4.60
CA THR A 466 -27.20 -6.34 6.04
C THR A 466 -25.94 -6.86 6.72
N HIS A 467 -24.98 -7.43 5.97
CA HIS A 467 -23.78 -7.99 6.58
C HIS A 467 -22.84 -6.85 7.02
N PRO A 468 -22.36 -6.81 8.27
CA PRO A 468 -21.56 -5.70 8.79
C PRO A 468 -20.35 -5.33 7.95
N THR A 469 -19.72 -6.32 7.33
CA THR A 469 -18.55 -6.14 6.46
C THR A 469 -18.91 -5.54 5.09
N TYR A 470 -20.04 -5.92 4.51
CA TYR A 470 -20.37 -5.61 3.11
C TYR A 470 -21.40 -4.48 2.96
N GLN A 471 -22.19 -4.19 4.00
CA GLN A 471 -23.24 -3.16 3.96
C GLN A 471 -22.73 -1.77 3.54
N ASN A 472 -21.48 -1.45 3.87
CA ASN A 472 -20.86 -0.18 3.52
C ASN A 472 -20.43 -0.09 2.05
N LEU A 473 -20.35 -1.22 1.33
CA LEU A 473 -19.96 -1.26 -0.08
C LEU A 473 -20.85 -0.34 -0.92
N ILE A 474 -22.15 -0.36 -0.65
CA ILE A 474 -23.14 0.43 -1.38
C ILE A 474 -22.89 1.92 -1.14
N SER A 475 -22.82 2.34 0.13
CA SER A 475 -22.70 3.75 0.51
C SER A 475 -21.32 4.35 0.26
N GLU A 476 -20.25 3.53 0.27
CA GLU A 476 -18.87 4.02 0.10
C GLU A 476 -18.39 3.94 -1.35
N TYR A 477 -18.90 2.98 -2.14
CA TYR A 477 -18.35 2.66 -3.45
C TYR A 477 -19.33 2.91 -4.61
N PHE A 478 -20.61 2.51 -4.45
CA PHE A 478 -21.65 2.56 -5.50
C PHE A 478 -22.54 3.82 -5.44
N THR A 479 -22.13 4.88 -4.77
CA THR A 479 -22.88 6.14 -4.78
C THR A 479 -22.33 7.12 -5.82
N PRO A 480 -23.21 7.85 -6.54
CA PRO A 480 -22.83 9.03 -7.30
C PRO A 480 -22.19 10.06 -6.37
N GLU A 481 -21.09 10.71 -6.77
CA GLU A 481 -20.54 11.82 -5.98
C GLU A 481 -21.58 12.96 -5.93
N GLY A 482 -22.19 13.16 -4.76
CA GLY A 482 -23.22 14.19 -4.55
C GLY A 482 -24.22 13.94 -3.42
N VAL A 483 -24.28 12.74 -2.83
CA VAL A 483 -25.14 12.48 -1.65
C VAL A 483 -24.26 12.20 -0.43
N GLU A 484 -24.07 13.23 0.40
CA GLU A 484 -23.47 13.11 1.72
C GLU A 484 -24.25 12.09 2.56
N SER A 485 -23.59 11.00 2.97
CA SER A 485 -24.11 10.11 4.00
C SER A 485 -23.87 10.76 5.37
N THR A 486 -24.85 11.55 5.84
CA THR A 486 -24.94 11.84 7.27
C THR A 486 -25.07 10.52 8.04
N PRO A 487 -24.25 10.24 9.06
CA PRO A 487 -24.46 9.07 9.91
C PRO A 487 -25.81 9.20 10.64
N PRO A 488 -26.50 8.08 10.94
CA PRO A 488 -27.75 8.13 11.70
C PRO A 488 -27.46 8.69 13.10
N SER A 489 -27.85 9.94 13.32
CA SER A 489 -27.87 10.58 14.63
C SER A 489 -28.83 9.81 15.54
N SER A 490 -28.32 9.31 16.65
CA SER A 490 -29.13 8.74 17.72
C SER A 490 -30.02 9.83 18.35
N PRO A 491 -31.28 9.55 18.71
CA PRO A 491 -32.15 10.54 19.32
C PRO A 491 -31.76 10.75 20.79
N LEU A 492 -31.00 11.81 21.08
CA LEU A 492 -30.86 12.32 22.44
C LEU A 492 -32.08 13.17 22.80
N THR A 493 -32.82 12.67 23.78
CA THR A 493 -33.96 13.28 24.45
C THR A 493 -33.64 14.69 24.97
N LYS A 494 -34.44 15.67 24.54
CA LYS A 494 -34.49 17.02 25.11
C LYS A 494 -35.10 16.95 26.52
N GLY A 495 -34.28 17.15 27.55
CA GLY A 495 -34.70 17.56 28.89
C GLY A 495 -34.34 19.02 29.13
N LYS A 496 -35.35 19.88 29.35
CA LYS A 496 -35.23 21.30 29.69
C LYS A 496 -34.75 21.50 31.14
N ALA A 497 -33.80 22.42 31.35
CA ALA A 497 -33.70 23.39 32.45
C ALA A 497 -32.38 24.14 32.21
N GLY A 498 -32.22 25.46 32.25
CA GLY A 498 -32.90 26.53 32.98
C GLY A 498 -31.77 27.45 33.44
N ASN A 499 -31.69 28.66 32.89
CA ASN A 499 -30.71 29.70 33.21
C ASN A 499 -30.57 29.92 34.73
N ASN A 500 -29.34 30.15 35.21
CA ASN A 500 -29.00 31.39 35.93
C ASN A 500 -27.49 31.59 36.14
N ARG A 501 -27.08 32.86 35.97
CA ARG A 501 -25.77 33.48 36.24
C ARG A 501 -25.32 33.31 37.70
N THR A 502 -24.01 33.27 37.96
CA THR A 502 -23.21 34.39 38.56
C THR A 502 -21.76 33.97 38.87
N ASP A 503 -20.83 34.83 38.45
CA ASP A 503 -19.61 35.33 39.11
C ASP A 503 -18.46 34.43 39.66
N LEU A 504 -17.26 34.82 39.21
CA LEU A 504 -15.84 34.52 39.58
C LEU A 504 -15.51 34.63 41.10
N PRO A 505 -14.24 34.45 41.57
CA PRO A 505 -13.15 33.49 41.27
C PRO A 505 -12.40 32.95 42.53
N TYR A 506 -11.42 32.05 42.31
CA TYR A 506 -10.17 31.79 43.08
C TYR A 506 -10.11 32.02 44.61
N LYS A 507 -9.79 30.95 45.38
CA LYS A 507 -8.79 31.00 46.46
C LYS A 507 -8.31 29.62 46.91
N THR A 508 -7.00 29.51 47.04
CA THR A 508 -6.19 28.46 47.67
C THR A 508 -6.45 28.39 49.18
N ALA A 509 -6.43 27.18 49.73
CA ALA A 509 -6.51 26.93 51.16
C ALA A 509 -5.17 26.38 51.68
N ASP A 510 -4.70 26.96 52.78
CA ASP A 510 -3.58 26.49 53.59
C ASP A 510 -3.93 26.62 55.09
N ASN A 511 -3.27 25.78 55.90
CA ASN A 511 -3.24 25.68 57.36
C ASN A 511 -4.48 25.09 58.05
N GLY A 512 -4.39 24.07 58.92
CA GLY A 512 -3.28 23.61 59.77
C GLY A 512 -3.64 23.85 61.25
N SER A 513 -3.58 22.81 62.11
CA SER A 513 -3.59 22.85 63.59
C SER A 513 -3.74 21.44 64.23
N PRO A 514 -3.29 21.22 65.49
CA PRO A 514 -2.24 20.20 65.77
C PRO A 514 -2.47 19.24 66.97
N LEU A 515 -1.58 18.22 67.07
CA LEU A 515 -1.07 17.49 68.28
C LEU A 515 -2.08 16.68 69.15
N PRO A 516 -1.67 15.69 70.01
CA PRO A 516 -0.37 15.57 70.68
C PRO A 516 0.34 14.21 70.76
N SER A 517 1.57 14.35 71.27
CA SER A 517 2.66 13.47 71.71
C SER A 517 2.39 12.15 72.48
N LYS A 518 3.41 11.27 72.36
CA LYS A 518 4.27 10.62 73.41
C LYS A 518 4.29 9.07 73.50
N LYS A 519 5.48 8.55 73.13
CA LYS A 519 6.40 7.65 73.86
C LYS A 519 6.20 6.11 73.94
N ASN A 520 7.36 5.45 73.73
CA ASN A 520 7.86 4.15 74.23
C ASN A 520 7.24 2.89 73.60
N ASP A 521 7.96 1.83 73.20
CA ASP A 521 9.37 1.43 73.31
C ASP A 521 9.87 0.82 71.99
#